data_AF-A0A4R8QRX3-F1
#
_entry.id   AF-A0A4R8QRX3-F1
#
_cell.length_a   1.000
_cell.length_b   1.000
_cell.length_c   1.000
_cell.angle_alpha   90.00
_cell.angle_beta   90.00
_cell.angle_gamma   90.00
#
_symmetry.space_group_name_H-M   'P 1'
#
loop_
_entity.id
_entity.type
_entity.pdbx_description
1 polymer ?
#
loop_
_entity_poly.entity_id
_entity_poly.type
_entity_poly.pdbx_seq_one_letter_code
_entity_poly.pdbx_strand_id
1 'polypeptide(L)'
;MAGVGPMQGQAAHFARSAGEHIPYALNRYVHEPRRLYRVLNAHLATSPFGYIIGDRVTIADIAIWPWVGAYSKRMSRIAARSASLTCLVPPGFCGLSSIDEFPRVKKWYYTLLARPGFEEGRNAPGPDRYLKMNDMSDEELKEVAASLGTWVLDAMKRDAEA
;
A
#
# COMPACT_ATOMS: atom_id res chain seq x y z
N MET A 1 17.62 -2.31 -8.26
CA MET A 1 16.17 -2.41 -7.95
C MET A 1 15.81 -1.24 -7.04
N ALA A 2 14.92 -0.34 -7.48
CA ALA A 2 14.32 0.64 -6.59
C ALA A 2 13.27 -0.07 -5.72
N GLY A 3 13.38 0.04 -4.39
CA GLY A 3 12.56 -0.75 -3.47
C GLY A 3 11.12 -0.25 -3.40
N VAL A 4 10.16 -1.08 -3.80
CA VAL A 4 8.71 -0.82 -3.64
C VAL A 4 8.38 -0.50 -2.19
N GLY A 5 8.87 -1.31 -1.26
CA GLY A 5 8.60 -1.14 0.16
C GLY A 5 9.14 0.16 0.76
N PRO A 6 10.45 0.45 0.65
CA PRO A 6 11.02 1.70 1.17
C PRO A 6 10.31 2.94 0.65
N MET A 7 9.97 3.00 -0.64
CA MET A 7 9.32 4.19 -1.20
C MET A 7 7.87 4.36 -0.73
N GLN A 8 7.12 3.26 -0.58
CA GLN A 8 5.78 3.30 0.02
C GLN A 8 5.82 3.66 1.51
N GLY A 9 6.81 3.15 2.25
CA GLY A 9 7.01 3.49 3.66
C GLY A 9 7.26 4.99 3.86
N GLN A 10 8.10 5.59 3.01
CA GLN A 10 8.32 7.05 3.02
C GLN A 10 7.05 7.82 2.67
N ALA A 11 6.28 7.37 1.67
CA ALA A 11 5.00 7.98 1.32
C ALA A 11 4.03 7.98 2.51
N ALA A 12 3.90 6.83 3.18
CA ALA A 12 3.06 6.68 4.36
C ALA A 12 3.54 7.56 5.54
N HIS A 13 4.86 7.66 5.76
CA HIS A 13 5.42 8.49 6.83
C HIS A 13 5.07 9.96 6.62
N PHE A 14 5.41 10.55 5.47
CA PHE A 14 5.14 11.96 5.20
C PHE A 14 3.65 12.28 5.12
N ALA A 15 2.81 11.33 4.70
CA ALA A 15 1.36 11.53 4.61
C ALA A 15 0.61 11.39 5.94
N ARG A 16 1.15 10.67 6.92
CA ARG A 16 0.39 10.28 8.14
C ARG A 16 1.07 10.59 9.46
N SER A 17 2.39 10.55 9.48
CA SER A 17 3.20 10.49 10.70
C SER A 17 4.13 11.68 10.85
N ALA A 18 4.49 12.35 9.76
CA ALA A 18 5.22 13.60 9.82
C ALA A 18 4.39 14.64 10.56
N GLY A 19 4.95 15.21 11.63
CA GLY A 19 4.30 16.25 12.44
C GLY A 19 4.10 17.56 11.67
N GLU A 20 4.75 17.71 10.51
CA GLU A 20 4.66 18.87 9.63
C GLU A 20 4.36 18.44 8.18
N HIS A 21 3.60 19.28 7.47
CA HIS A 21 3.26 19.05 6.08
C HIS A 21 4.38 19.53 5.16
N ILE A 22 5.06 18.61 4.46
CA ILE A 22 6.18 18.90 3.55
C ILE A 22 5.79 18.58 2.10
N PRO A 23 5.32 19.58 1.32
CA PRO A 23 4.76 19.34 -0.03
C PRO A 23 5.73 18.65 -1.00
N TYR A 24 7.02 19.00 -0.95
CA TYR A 24 8.03 18.40 -1.81
C TYR A 24 8.22 16.90 -1.53
N ALA A 25 8.29 16.52 -0.25
CA ALA A 25 8.45 15.13 0.15
C ALA A 25 7.22 14.30 -0.25
N LEU A 26 6.02 14.83 -0.02
CA LEU A 26 4.77 14.20 -0.47
C LEU A 26 4.78 13.97 -1.98
N ASN A 27 5.00 15.01 -2.79
CA ASN A 27 5.04 14.86 -4.24
C ASN A 27 6.09 13.83 -4.68
N ARG A 28 7.29 13.86 -4.10
CA ARG A 28 8.36 12.91 -4.44
C ARG A 28 7.96 11.46 -4.13
N TYR A 29 7.54 11.19 -2.90
CA TYR A 29 7.33 9.82 -2.43
C TYR A 29 5.98 9.25 -2.82
N VAL A 30 5.02 10.07 -3.23
CA VAL A 30 3.72 9.60 -3.70
C VAL A 30 3.76 9.25 -5.19
N HIS A 31 4.56 9.96 -5.99
CA HIS A 31 4.71 9.64 -7.41
C HIS A 31 5.60 8.42 -7.65
N GLU A 32 6.57 8.16 -6.77
CA GLU A 32 7.52 7.06 -6.96
C GLU A 32 6.88 5.66 -6.91
N PRO A 33 5.97 5.31 -5.98
CA PRO A 33 5.23 4.05 -6.01
C PRO A 33 4.49 3.83 -7.32
N ARG A 34 3.80 4.84 -7.85
CA ARG A 34 3.13 4.75 -9.16
C ARG A 34 4.12 4.44 -10.28
N ARG A 35 5.31 5.06 -10.27
CA ARG A 35 6.38 4.75 -11.24
C ARG A 35 6.88 3.32 -11.08
N LEU A 36 7.05 2.84 -9.86
CA LEU A 36 7.48 1.46 -9.57
C LEU A 36 6.45 0.43 -10.04
N TYR A 37 5.16 0.71 -9.88
CA TYR A 37 4.10 -0.17 -10.38
C TYR A 37 4.05 -0.18 -11.91
N ARG A 38 4.35 0.94 -12.58
CA ARG A 38 4.54 0.96 -14.05
C ARG A 38 5.67 0.04 -14.48
N VAL A 39 6.82 0.10 -13.80
CA VAL A 39 7.96 -0.79 -14.08
C VAL A 39 7.58 -2.25 -13.87
N LEU A 40 6.94 -2.57 -12.74
CA LEU A 40 6.49 -3.93 -12.44
C LEU A 40 5.46 -4.42 -13.47
N ASN A 41 4.51 -3.57 -13.86
CA ASN A 41 3.50 -3.91 -14.86
C ASN A 41 4.10 -4.18 -16.24
N ALA A 42 5.08 -3.36 -16.66
CA ALA A 42 5.81 -3.56 -17.91
C ALA A 42 6.63 -4.85 -17.89
N HIS A 43 7.34 -5.11 -16.78
CA HIS A 43 8.10 -6.35 -16.59
C HIS A 43 7.22 -7.60 -16.64
N LEU A 44 6.09 -7.58 -15.92
CA LEU A 44 5.11 -8.68 -15.94
C LEU A 44 4.42 -8.84 -17.30
N ALA A 45 4.40 -7.81 -18.15
CA ALA A 45 3.91 -7.94 -19.52
C ALA A 45 4.85 -8.77 -20.40
N THR A 46 6.15 -8.73 -20.12
CA THR A 46 7.17 -9.53 -20.84
C THR A 46 7.42 -10.90 -20.23
N SER A 47 6.88 -11.16 -19.02
CA SER A 47 7.05 -12.44 -18.33
C SER A 47 6.15 -13.52 -18.96
N PRO A 48 6.72 -14.59 -19.54
CA PRO A 48 5.93 -15.63 -20.21
C PRO A 48 5.08 -16.45 -19.23
N PHE A 49 5.57 -16.64 -18.01
CA PHE A 49 4.91 -17.44 -16.97
C PHE A 49 4.09 -16.59 -15.98
N GLY A 50 4.17 -15.26 -16.10
CA GLY A 50 3.43 -14.34 -15.24
C GLY A 50 3.98 -14.22 -13.81
N TYR A 51 5.23 -14.61 -13.57
CA TYR A 51 5.97 -14.38 -12.33
C TYR A 51 7.05 -13.32 -12.50
N ILE A 52 7.58 -12.79 -11.40
CA ILE A 52 8.65 -11.78 -11.48
C ILE A 52 9.92 -12.38 -12.06
N ILE A 53 10.30 -13.61 -11.71
CA ILE A 53 11.50 -14.27 -12.27
C ILE A 53 11.20 -15.74 -12.54
N GLY A 54 11.58 -16.21 -13.73
CA GLY A 54 11.51 -17.63 -14.09
C GLY A 54 10.08 -18.12 -14.33
N ASP A 55 9.89 -19.42 -14.15
CA ASP A 55 8.68 -20.18 -14.44
C ASP A 55 7.86 -20.56 -13.21
N ARG A 56 8.29 -20.09 -12.03
CA ARG A 56 7.69 -20.43 -10.74
C ARG A 56 7.70 -19.24 -9.79
N VAL A 57 6.89 -19.34 -8.74
CA VAL A 57 6.91 -18.38 -7.63
C VAL A 57 8.29 -18.42 -6.97
N THR A 58 8.88 -17.25 -6.77
CA THR A 58 10.16 -17.10 -6.08
C THR A 58 10.04 -16.17 -4.89
N ILE A 59 11.12 -16.04 -4.12
CA ILE A 59 11.23 -15.05 -3.06
C ILE A 59 11.02 -13.61 -3.56
N ALA A 60 11.25 -13.34 -4.84
CA ALA A 60 11.01 -12.02 -5.42
C ALA A 60 9.51 -11.69 -5.43
N ASP A 61 8.67 -12.65 -5.80
CA ASP A 61 7.22 -12.51 -5.74
C ASP A 61 6.75 -12.31 -4.30
N ILE A 62 7.22 -13.17 -3.38
CA ILE A 62 6.86 -13.13 -1.96
C ILE A 62 7.27 -11.79 -1.32
N ALA A 63 8.43 -11.24 -1.67
CA ALA A 63 8.93 -10.00 -1.12
C ALA A 63 8.14 -8.76 -1.58
N ILE A 64 7.61 -8.77 -2.82
CA ILE A 64 6.92 -7.61 -3.42
C ILE A 64 5.40 -7.68 -3.18
N TRP A 65 4.82 -8.87 -3.16
CA TRP A 65 3.37 -9.09 -3.04
C TRP A 65 2.69 -8.36 -1.87
N PRO A 66 3.19 -8.39 -0.62
CA PRO A 66 2.53 -7.71 0.49
C PRO A 66 2.53 -6.18 0.35
N TRP A 67 3.54 -5.60 -0.30
CA TRP A 67 3.57 -4.17 -0.61
C TRP A 67 2.58 -3.78 -1.70
N VAL A 68 2.32 -4.70 -2.64
CA VAL A 68 1.22 -4.50 -3.59
C VAL A 68 -0.09 -4.52 -2.85
N GLY A 69 -0.36 -5.52 -2.01
CA GLY A 69 -1.62 -5.65 -1.24
C GLY A 69 -1.95 -4.48 -0.30
N ALA A 70 -0.98 -3.61 -0.01
CA ALA A 70 -1.20 -2.36 0.71
C ALA A 70 -1.88 -1.26 -0.15
N TYR A 71 -2.18 -1.51 -1.44
CA TYR A 71 -3.13 -0.68 -2.19
C TYR A 71 -4.48 -0.78 -1.47
N SER A 72 -4.91 0.33 -0.88
CA SER A 72 -6.15 0.33 -0.13
C SER A 72 -6.98 1.54 -0.47
N LYS A 73 -8.26 1.34 -0.74
CA LYS A 73 -9.26 2.42 -0.92
C LYS A 73 -9.40 3.28 0.34
N ARG A 74 -8.92 2.75 1.49
CA ARG A 74 -8.93 3.29 2.87
C ARG A 74 -8.77 4.81 2.97
N MET A 75 -7.87 5.41 2.21
CA MET A 75 -7.57 6.84 2.41
C MET A 75 -8.33 7.74 1.45
N SER A 76 -8.99 7.18 0.41
CA SER A 76 -9.45 7.99 -0.72
C SER A 76 -10.68 8.80 -0.46
N ARG A 77 -11.37 8.40 0.58
CA ARG A 77 -12.68 8.91 0.92
C ARG A 77 -12.71 9.60 2.29
N ILE A 78 -11.73 9.32 3.16
CA ILE A 78 -11.62 9.98 4.49
C ILE A 78 -10.83 11.29 4.40
N ALA A 79 -9.78 11.39 3.56
CA ALA A 79 -8.95 12.60 3.45
C ALA A 79 -9.66 13.78 2.72
N ALA A 80 -10.73 13.51 1.96
CA ALA A 80 -11.42 14.51 1.14
C ALA A 80 -12.27 15.53 1.94
N ARG A 81 -12.38 15.43 3.28
CA ARG A 81 -13.26 16.29 4.09
C ARG A 81 -12.55 17.34 4.95
N SER A 82 -11.21 17.48 4.85
CA SER A 82 -10.51 18.66 5.35
C SER A 82 -10.15 19.57 4.18
N ALA A 83 -10.89 20.67 4.03
CA ALA A 83 -10.72 21.62 2.92
C ALA A 83 -9.37 22.39 2.93
N SER A 84 -8.48 22.08 3.86
CA SER A 84 -7.09 22.57 3.88
C SER A 84 -6.08 21.55 3.33
N LEU A 85 -6.52 20.37 2.90
CA LEU A 85 -5.66 19.21 2.59
C LEU A 85 -5.77 18.74 1.12
N THR A 86 -6.00 19.66 0.18
CA THR A 86 -6.09 19.39 -1.27
C THR A 86 -4.73 19.26 -1.96
N CYS A 87 -3.67 18.85 -1.24
CA CYS A 87 -2.41 18.48 -1.87
C CYS A 87 -2.48 17.00 -2.29
N LEU A 88 -2.89 16.76 -3.55
CA LEU A 88 -2.29 15.84 -4.54
C LEU A 88 -1.80 14.43 -4.14
N VAL A 89 -2.13 13.90 -2.96
CA VAL A 89 -1.72 12.57 -2.52
C VAL A 89 -2.86 11.60 -2.73
N PRO A 90 -2.79 10.70 -3.74
CA PRO A 90 -3.83 9.71 -3.90
C PRO A 90 -3.76 8.75 -2.73
N PRO A 91 -4.92 8.24 -2.33
CA PRO A 91 -5.05 8.06 -0.91
C PRO A 91 -4.99 6.55 -0.63
N GLY A 92 -3.86 6.12 -0.08
CA GLY A 92 -3.54 4.73 0.25
C GLY A 92 -2.13 4.67 0.84
N PHE A 93 -1.76 3.58 1.53
CA PHE A 93 -0.42 3.45 2.13
C PHE A 93 0.71 3.60 1.09
N CYS A 94 0.42 3.20 -0.15
CA CYS A 94 1.32 3.28 -1.29
C CYS A 94 1.04 4.47 -2.23
N GLY A 95 0.15 5.40 -1.86
CA GLY A 95 -0.22 6.51 -2.75
C GLY A 95 -1.13 6.10 -3.92
N LEU A 96 -1.70 4.89 -3.91
CA LEU A 96 -2.61 4.37 -4.93
C LEU A 96 -3.94 3.94 -4.31
N SER A 97 -5.05 4.40 -4.89
CA SER A 97 -6.41 4.03 -4.49
C SER A 97 -6.93 2.77 -5.20
N SER A 98 -6.33 2.39 -6.32
CA SER A 98 -6.62 1.17 -7.07
C SER A 98 -5.39 0.72 -7.86
N ILE A 99 -5.33 -0.57 -8.15
CA ILE A 99 -4.34 -1.18 -9.07
C ILE A 99 -4.93 -1.46 -10.46
N ASP A 100 -6.15 -0.99 -10.75
CA ASP A 100 -6.80 -1.18 -12.06
C ASP A 100 -6.00 -0.52 -13.21
N GLU A 101 -5.22 0.52 -12.91
CA GLU A 101 -4.28 1.13 -13.86
C GLU A 101 -3.11 0.19 -14.26
N PHE A 102 -2.93 -0.93 -13.55
CA PHE A 102 -1.85 -1.90 -13.77
C PHE A 102 -2.41 -3.32 -13.96
N PRO A 103 -2.97 -3.64 -15.14
CA PRO A 103 -3.69 -4.90 -15.36
C PRO A 103 -2.81 -6.15 -15.18
N ARG A 104 -1.51 -6.07 -15.48
CA ARG A 104 -0.58 -7.21 -15.29
C ARG A 104 -0.26 -7.41 -13.82
N VAL A 105 -0.05 -6.32 -13.07
CA VAL A 105 0.13 -6.36 -11.61
C VAL A 105 -1.12 -6.91 -10.94
N LYS A 106 -2.31 -6.46 -11.34
CA LYS A 106 -3.59 -6.98 -10.85
C LYS A 106 -3.71 -8.48 -11.09
N LYS A 107 -3.50 -8.94 -12.34
CA LYS A 107 -3.55 -10.37 -12.66
C LYS A 107 -2.57 -11.17 -11.80
N TRP A 108 -1.31 -10.75 -11.72
CA TRP A 108 -0.27 -11.40 -10.92
C TRP A 108 -0.66 -11.46 -9.43
N TYR A 109 -1.11 -10.34 -8.86
CA TYR A 109 -1.48 -10.24 -7.45
C TYR A 109 -2.59 -11.23 -7.08
N TYR A 110 -3.69 -11.26 -7.84
CA TYR A 110 -4.82 -12.16 -7.60
C TYR A 110 -4.50 -13.62 -7.93
N THR A 111 -3.60 -13.87 -8.88
CA THR A 111 -3.11 -15.24 -9.18
C THR A 111 -2.33 -15.82 -7.99
N LEU A 112 -1.51 -15.00 -7.34
CA LEU A 112 -0.79 -15.39 -6.12
C LEU A 112 -1.74 -15.52 -4.93
N LEU A 113 -2.70 -14.61 -4.78
CA LEU A 113 -3.71 -14.66 -3.71
C LEU A 113 -4.51 -15.98 -3.73
N ALA A 114 -4.80 -16.53 -4.91
CA ALA A 114 -5.52 -17.79 -5.05
C ALA A 114 -4.74 -19.02 -4.52
N ARG A 115 -3.46 -18.87 -4.17
CA ARG A 115 -2.64 -19.96 -3.62
C ARG A 115 -2.84 -20.06 -2.10
N PRO A 116 -3.06 -21.27 -1.53
CA PRO A 116 -3.28 -21.44 -0.09
C PRO A 116 -2.21 -20.78 0.80
N GLY A 117 -0.93 -20.88 0.43
CA GLY A 117 0.15 -20.29 1.23
C GLY A 117 0.13 -18.75 1.30
N PHE A 118 -0.37 -18.06 0.28
CA PHE A 118 -0.53 -16.59 0.32
C PHE A 118 -1.76 -16.20 1.15
N GLU A 119 -2.83 -16.97 1.03
CA GLU A 119 -4.05 -16.81 1.83
C GLU A 119 -3.77 -17.04 3.32
N GLU A 120 -3.02 -18.08 3.69
CA GLU A 120 -2.60 -18.32 5.07
C GLU A 120 -1.61 -17.25 5.55
N GLY A 121 -0.60 -16.93 4.73
CA GLY A 121 0.44 -15.96 5.07
C GLY A 121 -0.12 -14.55 5.35
N ARG A 122 -1.11 -14.09 4.59
CA ARG A 122 -1.75 -12.78 4.85
C ARG A 122 -2.55 -12.73 6.14
N ASN A 123 -2.98 -13.89 6.66
CA ASN A 123 -3.79 -13.98 7.88
C ASN A 123 -2.93 -14.33 9.11
N ALA A 124 -1.60 -14.26 9.01
CA ALA A 124 -0.67 -14.46 10.11
C ALA A 124 0.02 -13.13 10.51
N PRO A 125 0.12 -12.77 11.80
CA PRO A 125 -0.36 -13.51 12.97
C PRO A 125 -1.88 -13.36 13.24
N GLY A 126 -2.57 -12.54 12.46
CA GLY A 126 -4.01 -12.31 12.58
C GLY A 126 -4.63 -11.96 11.23
N PRO A 127 -5.97 -11.89 11.15
CA PRO A 127 -6.67 -11.78 9.88
C PRO A 127 -6.24 -10.51 9.12
N ASP A 128 -6.02 -10.66 7.81
CA ASP A 128 -5.72 -9.50 6.95
C ASP A 128 -6.88 -8.50 7.02
N ARG A 129 -6.50 -7.23 7.01
CA ARG A 129 -7.43 -6.11 7.06
C ARG A 129 -7.47 -5.33 5.74
N TYR A 130 -6.39 -5.36 4.95
CA TYR A 130 -6.25 -4.45 3.80
C TYR A 130 -7.20 -4.78 2.66
N LEU A 131 -7.38 -6.06 2.33
CA LEU A 131 -8.34 -6.46 1.29
C LEU A 131 -9.78 -6.25 1.73
N LYS A 132 -10.12 -6.63 2.97
CA LYS A 132 -11.46 -6.41 3.52
C LYS A 132 -11.85 -4.93 3.56
N MET A 133 -10.90 -4.07 3.92
CA MET A 133 -11.09 -2.60 3.90
C MET A 133 -11.39 -2.05 2.50
N ASN A 134 -11.03 -2.76 1.42
CA ASN A 134 -11.36 -2.30 0.07
C ASN A 134 -12.85 -2.46 -0.28
N ASP A 135 -13.57 -3.30 0.45
CA ASP A 135 -15.00 -3.57 0.21
C ASP A 135 -15.91 -2.95 1.28
N MET A 136 -15.34 -2.31 2.30
CA MET A 136 -16.05 -1.59 3.36
C MET A 136 -16.58 -0.22 2.89
N SER A 137 -17.67 0.24 3.54
CA SER A 137 -18.21 1.59 3.41
C SER A 137 -17.32 2.64 4.09
N ASP A 138 -17.55 3.91 3.78
CA ASP A 138 -16.75 5.02 4.31
C ASP A 138 -16.96 5.23 5.82
N GLU A 139 -18.17 4.91 6.30
CA GLU A 139 -18.56 4.93 7.70
C GLU A 139 -17.80 3.85 8.49
N GLU A 140 -17.81 2.60 8.03
CA GLU A 140 -17.06 1.49 8.64
C GLU A 140 -15.55 1.75 8.65
N LEU A 141 -15.01 2.35 7.58
CA LEU A 141 -13.61 2.72 7.51
C LEU A 141 -13.20 3.78 8.56
N LYS A 142 -14.09 4.72 8.90
CA LYS A 142 -13.83 5.74 9.93
C LYS A 142 -13.77 5.13 11.33
N GLU A 143 -14.68 4.22 11.65
CA GLU A 143 -14.70 3.52 12.94
C GLU A 143 -13.42 2.69 13.13
N VAL A 144 -13.04 1.93 12.10
CA VAL A 144 -11.79 1.16 12.12
C VAL A 144 -10.57 2.09 12.23
N ALA A 145 -10.56 3.24 11.53
CA ALA A 145 -9.47 4.21 11.62
C ALA A 145 -9.32 4.82 13.02
N ALA A 146 -10.44 5.17 13.68
CA ALA A 146 -10.44 5.71 15.04
C ALA A 146 -9.83 4.72 16.05
N SER A 147 -10.06 3.41 15.87
CA SER A 147 -9.49 2.37 16.73
C SER A 147 -7.98 2.13 16.56
N LEU A 148 -7.40 2.48 15.41
CA LEU A 148 -6.01 2.16 15.04
C LEU A 148 -5.02 3.30 15.33
N GLY A 149 -5.49 4.53 15.52
CA GLY A 149 -4.65 5.72 15.60
C GLY A 149 -3.91 5.91 16.92
N THR A 150 -4.47 5.43 18.03
CA THR A 150 -3.98 5.72 19.38
C THR A 150 -2.64 5.05 19.66
N TRP A 151 -2.55 3.72 19.50
CA TRP A 151 -1.34 2.97 19.88
C TRP A 151 -0.06 3.35 19.10
N VAL A 152 -0.18 3.69 17.82
CA VAL A 152 0.98 4.08 16.99
C VAL A 152 1.52 5.44 17.39
N LEU A 153 0.64 6.42 17.60
CA LEU A 153 1.04 7.75 18.07
C LEU A 153 1.64 7.68 19.48
N ASP A 154 1.09 6.84 20.34
CA ASP A 154 1.61 6.62 21.70
C ASP A 154 2.95 5.88 21.69
N ALA A 155 3.21 4.98 20.73
CA ALA A 155 4.53 4.38 20.53
C ALA A 155 5.56 5.42 20.05
N MET A 156 5.21 6.23 19.04
CA MET A 156 6.11 7.27 18.52
C MET A 156 6.48 8.32 19.57
N LYS A 157 5.54 8.70 20.44
CA LYS A 157 5.81 9.60 21.57
C LYS A 157 6.79 8.98 22.56
N ARG A 158 6.59 7.72 22.95
CA ARG A 158 7.50 7.00 23.84
C ARG A 158 8.92 6.91 23.27
N ASP A 159 9.06 6.65 21.98
CA ASP A 159 10.36 6.56 21.31
C ASP A 159 11.05 7.94 21.18
N ALA A 160 10.28 9.02 21.07
CA ALA A 160 10.83 10.38 21.01
C ALA A 160 11.30 10.92 22.39
N GLU A 161 10.80 10.32 23.47
CA GLU A 161 11.16 10.67 24.86
C GLU A 161 12.34 9.83 25.40
N ALA A 162 12.82 8.82 24.65
CA ALA A 162 13.92 7.92 24.99
C ALA A 162 15.27 8.38 24.43
#